data_AF-A0A4P8R6T5-F1
#
_entry.id   AF-A0A4P8R6T5-F1
#
_cell.length_a   1.000
_cell.length_b   1.000
_cell.length_c   1.000
_cell.angle_alpha   90.00
_cell.angle_beta   90.00
_cell.angle_gamma   90.00
#
_symmetry.space_group_name_H-M   'P 1'
#
loop_
_entity.id
_entity.type
_entity.pdbx_description
1 polymer ?
#
loop_
_entity_poly.entity_id
_entity_poly.type
_entity_poly.pdbx_seq_one_letter_code
_entity_poly.pdbx_strand_id
1 'polypeptide(L)'
;MESSSAEQALLEEAIGRRGRLISRDPYGRGVIAGFEVDDDGASQTWFVDTSGESVPEETGFVVRSGDAVRARVWMHPADPRLPTLPVAATGESAARLLELLGVEGTVESEIVAYRPGKRAVLRLRGDDGERFLKIVTPDATERIAQLHTALAKAGVPVPRVAGRAAQGCLLIEGAEGVAGPKAATELAPDVLLQAVDVVRVGLERAEVSGAARPALASRIDWYAARLAAASPARAGVAMAVRAGVHRRRRDVTLPVVVHGDLHLGQLFFTGDAVTGLIDVDTAGVGDRDEDSAAFIGHARTSALLTEAAGRSEAAVALHVLADVASDRWLDGPHSRALTAAHLLAHALSAVQQGAEDRADRMLDEAASLVGVAPTAERAG
;
A
#
# COMPACT_ATOMS: atom_id res chain seq x y z
N MET A 1 -32.06 -9.95 -4.63
CA MET A 1 -31.61 -9.96 -6.04
C MET A 1 -30.59 -8.85 -6.15
N GLU A 2 -29.33 -9.15 -5.84
CA GLU A 2 -28.25 -8.17 -5.89
C GLU A 2 -28.12 -7.66 -7.33
N SER A 3 -28.08 -6.34 -7.49
CA SER A 3 -27.81 -5.71 -8.77
C SER A 3 -26.46 -6.21 -9.28
N SER A 4 -26.47 -6.99 -10.36
CA SER A 4 -25.26 -7.44 -11.05
C SER A 4 -24.45 -6.20 -11.46
N SER A 5 -23.20 -6.10 -11.03
CA SER A 5 -22.36 -4.97 -11.40
C SER A 5 -22.09 -4.94 -12.91
N ALA A 6 -21.76 -3.77 -13.46
CA ALA A 6 -21.38 -3.65 -14.87
C ALA A 6 -20.16 -4.53 -15.20
N GLU A 7 -19.23 -4.68 -14.25
CA GLU A 7 -18.05 -5.53 -14.41
C GLU A 7 -18.40 -7.01 -14.46
N GLN A 8 -19.40 -7.46 -13.68
CA GLN A 8 -19.90 -8.83 -13.73
C GLN A 8 -20.50 -9.17 -15.10
N ALA A 9 -21.26 -8.24 -15.70
CA ALA A 9 -21.81 -8.44 -17.05
C ALA A 9 -20.71 -8.55 -18.11
N LEU A 10 -19.63 -7.78 -17.99
CA LEU A 10 -18.47 -7.85 -18.88
C LEU A 10 -17.67 -9.15 -18.71
N LEU A 11 -17.57 -9.67 -17.47
CA LEU A 11 -17.00 -11.00 -17.22
C LEU A 11 -17.84 -12.09 -17.91
N GLU A 12 -19.15 -12.08 -17.69
CA GLU A 12 -20.08 -13.04 -18.32
C GLU A 12 -20.06 -12.96 -19.84
N GLU A 13 -19.95 -11.76 -20.41
CA GLU A 13 -19.79 -11.54 -21.85
C GLU A 13 -18.49 -12.17 -22.39
N ALA A 14 -17.39 -12.07 -21.63
CA ALA A 14 -16.08 -12.55 -22.06
C ALA A 14 -15.88 -14.06 -21.91
N ILE A 15 -16.31 -14.65 -20.78
CA ILE A 15 -16.01 -16.05 -20.44
C ILE A 15 -17.25 -16.95 -20.31
N GLY A 16 -18.45 -16.39 -20.48
CA GLY A 16 -19.71 -17.14 -20.41
C GLY A 16 -20.08 -17.61 -19.00
N ARG A 17 -19.42 -17.11 -17.95
CA ARG A 17 -19.58 -17.57 -16.56
C ARG A 17 -19.70 -16.42 -15.59
N ARG A 18 -20.47 -16.66 -14.51
CA ARG A 18 -20.55 -15.74 -13.38
C ARG A 18 -19.39 -15.99 -12.43
N GLY A 19 -18.82 -14.94 -11.86
CA GLY A 19 -17.92 -15.04 -10.71
C GLY A 19 -18.49 -14.43 -9.43
N ARG A 20 -17.90 -14.79 -8.29
CA ARG A 20 -18.10 -14.11 -7.01
C ARG A 20 -17.12 -12.94 -6.92
N LEU A 21 -17.62 -11.72 -6.77
CA LEU A 21 -16.77 -10.53 -6.61
C LEU A 21 -15.91 -10.66 -5.34
N ILE A 22 -14.59 -10.52 -5.49
CA ILE A 22 -13.62 -10.57 -4.38
C ILE A 22 -12.89 -9.24 -4.16
N SER A 23 -12.81 -8.39 -5.18
CA SER A 23 -12.18 -7.06 -5.09
C SER A 23 -12.76 -6.10 -6.11
N ARG A 24 -12.75 -4.79 -5.80
CA ARG A 24 -13.19 -3.74 -6.72
C ARG A 24 -12.49 -2.42 -6.41
N ASP A 25 -11.40 -2.16 -7.13
CA ASP A 25 -10.53 -1.02 -6.91
C ASP A 25 -10.70 0.04 -8.01
N PRO A 26 -10.85 1.34 -7.66
CA PRO A 26 -10.76 2.41 -8.62
C PRO A 26 -9.41 2.41 -9.35
N TYR A 27 -9.45 2.55 -10.68
CA TYR A 27 -8.26 2.59 -11.53
C TYR A 27 -8.50 3.49 -12.75
N GLY A 28 -7.67 4.51 -12.93
CA GLY A 28 -7.87 5.51 -13.99
C GLY A 28 -9.25 6.17 -13.87
N ARG A 29 -10.02 6.15 -14.97
CA ARG A 29 -11.42 6.60 -15.01
C ARG A 29 -12.44 5.49 -14.70
N GLY A 30 -11.98 4.26 -14.53
CA GLY A 30 -12.82 3.08 -14.32
C GLY A 30 -12.45 2.33 -13.04
N VAL A 31 -12.57 1.01 -13.09
CA VAL A 31 -12.22 0.10 -11.99
C VAL A 31 -11.52 -1.15 -12.53
N ILE A 32 -10.73 -1.77 -11.66
CA ILE A 32 -10.34 -3.16 -11.81
C ILE A 32 -11.11 -3.97 -10.77
N ALA A 33 -11.94 -4.90 -11.22
CA ALA A 33 -12.73 -5.79 -10.38
C ALA A 33 -12.22 -7.23 -10.49
N GLY A 34 -11.98 -7.88 -9.36
CA GLY A 34 -11.56 -9.28 -9.27
C GLY A 34 -12.70 -10.19 -8.89
N PHE A 35 -12.75 -11.37 -9.50
CA PHE A 35 -13.80 -12.38 -9.36
C PHE A 35 -13.17 -13.76 -9.14
N GLU A 36 -13.75 -14.55 -8.24
CA GLU A 36 -13.55 -16.00 -8.20
C GLU A 36 -14.58 -16.69 -9.09
N VAL A 37 -14.12 -17.51 -10.03
CA VAL A 37 -14.95 -18.27 -10.96
C VAL A 37 -14.64 -19.75 -10.75
N ASP A 38 -15.65 -20.52 -10.38
CA ASP A 38 -15.50 -21.96 -10.22
C ASP A 38 -15.56 -22.65 -11.60
N ASP A 39 -14.54 -23.47 -11.87
CA ASP A 39 -14.36 -24.19 -13.13
C ASP A 39 -13.93 -25.63 -12.86
N ASP A 40 -14.83 -26.57 -13.14
CA ASP A 40 -14.59 -28.03 -13.05
C ASP A 40 -13.90 -28.48 -11.75
N GLY A 41 -14.29 -27.87 -10.63
CA GLY A 41 -13.78 -28.19 -9.29
C GLY A 41 -12.53 -27.41 -8.87
N ALA A 42 -11.98 -26.55 -9.72
CA ALA A 42 -10.94 -25.59 -9.40
C ALA A 42 -11.50 -24.15 -9.39
N SER A 43 -11.14 -23.36 -8.39
CA SER A 43 -11.50 -21.94 -8.38
C SER A 43 -10.40 -21.12 -9.06
N GLN A 44 -10.77 -20.31 -10.05
CA GLN A 44 -9.87 -19.45 -10.80
C GLN A 44 -10.15 -17.98 -10.48
N THR A 45 -9.11 -17.17 -10.41
CA THR A 45 -9.25 -15.73 -10.22
C THR A 45 -9.19 -14.99 -11.55
N TRP A 46 -10.25 -14.24 -11.85
CA TRP A 46 -10.42 -13.44 -13.06
C TRP A 46 -10.54 -11.96 -12.71
N PHE A 47 -10.11 -11.10 -13.61
CA PHE A 47 -10.16 -9.65 -13.44
C PHE A 47 -10.79 -8.97 -14.64
N VAL A 48 -11.51 -7.89 -14.38
CA VAL A 48 -12.14 -7.02 -15.39
C VAL A 48 -11.64 -5.60 -15.18
N ASP A 49 -10.90 -5.06 -16.13
CA ASP A 49 -10.43 -3.67 -16.17
C ASP A 49 -11.32 -2.85 -17.12
N THR A 50 -12.00 -1.85 -16.57
CA THR A 50 -12.85 -0.89 -17.30
C THR A 50 -12.22 0.50 -17.41
N SER A 51 -10.94 0.66 -17.06
CA SER A 51 -10.23 1.94 -17.07
C SER A 51 -10.10 2.56 -18.46
N GLY A 52 -10.08 1.73 -19.51
CA GLY A 52 -9.85 2.14 -20.89
C GLY A 52 -8.42 2.62 -21.18
N GLU A 53 -7.52 2.54 -20.20
CA GLU A 53 -6.13 2.93 -20.37
C GLU A 53 -5.37 1.94 -21.28
N SER A 54 -4.32 2.39 -21.96
CA SER A 54 -3.46 1.50 -22.75
C SER A 54 -2.68 0.53 -21.85
N VAL A 55 -2.36 -0.64 -22.40
CA VAL A 55 -1.57 -1.68 -21.74
C VAL A 55 -0.33 -2.00 -22.59
N PRO A 56 0.79 -2.41 -21.98
CA PRO A 56 1.99 -2.86 -22.70
C PRO A 56 1.72 -4.05 -23.63
N GLU A 57 0.89 -5.00 -23.18
CA GLU A 57 0.58 -6.22 -23.91
C GLU A 57 -0.89 -6.61 -23.67
N GLU A 58 -1.59 -7.02 -24.73
CA GLU A 58 -2.94 -7.53 -24.59
C GLU A 58 -2.90 -8.99 -24.16
N THR A 59 -3.55 -9.30 -23.04
CA THR A 59 -3.69 -10.66 -22.50
C THR A 59 -5.17 -10.97 -22.25
N GLY A 60 -5.53 -12.25 -22.29
CA GLY A 60 -6.92 -12.68 -22.10
C GLY A 60 -7.85 -12.15 -23.20
N PHE A 61 -8.99 -11.59 -22.80
CA PHE A 61 -10.04 -11.10 -23.68
C PHE A 61 -10.12 -9.58 -23.68
N VAL A 62 -10.38 -9.00 -24.85
CA VAL A 62 -10.66 -7.56 -25.01
C VAL A 62 -12.09 -7.39 -25.48
N VAL A 63 -12.96 -6.88 -24.59
CA VAL A 63 -14.36 -6.58 -24.89
C VAL A 63 -14.43 -5.21 -25.56
N ARG A 64 -14.99 -5.14 -26.77
CA ARG A 64 -15.08 -3.92 -27.57
C ARG A 64 -16.52 -3.52 -27.88
N SER A 65 -16.74 -2.23 -28.11
CA SER A 65 -17.94 -1.71 -28.76
C SER A 65 -17.52 -0.87 -29.96
N GLY A 66 -17.62 -1.44 -31.16
CA GLY A 66 -16.92 -0.92 -32.34
C GLY A 66 -15.41 -0.99 -32.11
N ASP A 67 -14.71 0.12 -32.35
CA ASP A 67 -13.26 0.21 -32.15
C ASP A 67 -12.85 0.54 -30.69
N ALA A 68 -13.81 0.94 -29.85
CA ALA A 68 -13.52 1.33 -28.47
C ALA A 68 -13.40 0.11 -27.54
N VAL A 69 -12.31 0.05 -26.77
CA VAL A 69 -12.13 -0.94 -25.70
C VAL A 69 -13.05 -0.59 -24.53
N ARG A 70 -14.01 -1.49 -24.23
CA ARG A 70 -14.91 -1.38 -23.08
C ARG A 70 -14.29 -2.01 -21.84
N ALA A 71 -13.64 -3.16 -22.00
CA ALA A 71 -12.98 -3.84 -20.92
C ALA A 71 -11.85 -4.76 -21.40
N ARG A 72 -10.90 -5.03 -20.49
CA ARG A 72 -9.97 -6.15 -20.59
C ARG A 72 -10.31 -7.16 -19.51
N VAL A 73 -10.35 -8.43 -19.88
CA VAL A 73 -10.70 -9.53 -18.97
C VAL A 73 -9.59 -10.56 -19.02
N TRP A 74 -8.94 -10.80 -17.88
CA TRP A 74 -7.82 -11.76 -17.80
C TRP A 74 -7.96 -12.69 -16.61
N MET A 75 -7.41 -13.88 -16.76
CA MET A 75 -7.20 -14.83 -15.66
C MET A 75 -5.83 -14.55 -15.03
N HIS A 76 -5.76 -14.53 -13.69
CA HIS A 76 -4.46 -14.48 -13.00
C HIS A 76 -3.62 -15.71 -13.35
N PRO A 77 -2.31 -15.58 -13.66
CA PRO A 77 -1.46 -14.40 -13.50
C PRO A 77 -1.24 -13.56 -14.78
N ALA A 78 -2.06 -13.71 -15.82
CA ALA A 78 -1.88 -13.07 -17.13
C ALA A 78 -2.32 -11.58 -17.15
N ASP A 79 -1.79 -10.76 -16.26
CA ASP A 79 -2.14 -9.34 -16.16
C ASP A 79 -1.56 -8.53 -17.34
N PRO A 80 -2.38 -7.84 -18.15
CA PRO A 80 -1.93 -7.15 -19.36
C PRO A 80 -0.99 -5.97 -19.06
N ARG A 81 -0.98 -5.47 -17.81
CA ARG A 81 -0.08 -4.39 -17.38
C ARG A 81 1.26 -4.89 -16.86
N LEU A 82 1.34 -6.18 -16.52
CA LEU A 82 2.50 -6.81 -15.90
C LEU A 82 2.98 -7.98 -16.78
N PRO A 83 3.52 -7.71 -17.99
CA PRO A 83 3.85 -8.75 -18.97
C PRO A 83 4.86 -9.78 -18.45
N THR A 84 5.71 -9.40 -17.48
CA THR A 84 6.65 -10.35 -16.85
C THR A 84 5.99 -11.27 -15.82
N LEU A 85 4.79 -10.97 -15.32
CA LEU A 85 4.11 -11.77 -14.30
C LEU A 85 3.80 -13.21 -14.75
N PRO A 86 3.16 -13.46 -15.91
CA PRO A 86 2.93 -14.83 -16.37
C PRO A 86 4.22 -15.61 -16.61
N VAL A 87 5.29 -14.93 -17.08
CA VAL A 87 6.63 -15.51 -17.24
C VAL A 87 7.20 -15.94 -15.89
N ALA A 88 7.15 -15.06 -14.89
CA ALA A 88 7.66 -15.32 -13.54
C ALA A 88 6.86 -16.38 -12.76
N ALA A 89 5.59 -16.57 -13.10
CA ALA A 89 4.71 -17.54 -12.46
C ALA A 89 4.72 -18.94 -13.11
N THR A 90 5.40 -19.10 -14.27
CA THR A 90 5.43 -20.37 -15.03
C THR A 90 6.78 -21.05 -14.87
N GLY A 91 6.83 -22.27 -14.33
CA GLY A 91 8.07 -22.92 -13.87
C GLY A 91 9.29 -22.83 -14.81
N GLU A 92 9.17 -23.26 -16.06
CA GLU A 92 10.29 -23.23 -17.02
C GLU A 92 10.72 -21.79 -17.40
N SER A 93 9.74 -20.93 -17.70
CA SER A 93 9.98 -19.52 -18.04
C SER A 93 10.54 -18.72 -16.85
N ALA A 94 10.11 -19.03 -15.64
CA ALA A 94 10.59 -18.43 -14.41
C ALA A 94 12.06 -18.79 -14.17
N ALA A 95 12.43 -20.06 -14.33
CA ALA A 95 13.83 -20.49 -14.22
C ALA A 95 14.73 -19.72 -15.20
N ARG A 96 14.29 -19.54 -16.46
CA ARG A 96 15.04 -18.77 -17.45
C ARG A 96 15.15 -17.28 -17.10
N LEU A 97 14.08 -16.67 -16.60
CA LEU A 97 14.09 -15.29 -16.14
C LEU A 97 15.07 -15.10 -14.97
N LEU A 98 15.08 -16.03 -14.02
CA LEU A 98 15.97 -16.02 -12.86
C LEU A 98 17.45 -16.15 -13.28
N GLU A 99 17.75 -17.05 -14.22
CA GLU A 99 19.09 -17.19 -14.81
C GLU A 99 19.56 -15.89 -15.47
N LEU A 100 18.69 -15.22 -16.24
CA LEU A 100 18.99 -13.92 -16.85
C LEU A 100 19.26 -12.81 -15.83
N LEU A 101 18.68 -12.93 -14.62
CA LEU A 101 18.90 -12.00 -13.51
C LEU A 101 20.10 -12.42 -12.63
N GLY A 102 20.86 -13.44 -13.03
CA GLY A 102 22.03 -13.93 -12.30
C GLY A 102 21.70 -14.75 -11.06
N VAL A 103 20.50 -15.33 -10.98
CA VAL A 103 20.13 -16.28 -9.93
C VAL A 103 20.49 -17.68 -10.39
N GLU A 104 21.41 -18.30 -9.68
CA GLU A 104 21.84 -19.68 -9.91
C GLU A 104 21.10 -20.64 -8.98
N GLY A 105 21.04 -21.93 -9.37
CA GLY A 105 20.46 -22.99 -8.55
C GLY A 105 18.93 -23.12 -8.62
N THR A 106 18.40 -24.07 -7.86
CA THR A 106 16.95 -24.27 -7.72
C THR A 106 16.39 -23.31 -6.68
N VAL A 107 15.31 -22.63 -7.03
CA VAL A 107 14.67 -21.64 -6.18
C VAL A 107 13.18 -21.93 -6.11
N GLU A 108 12.64 -22.03 -4.90
CA GLU A 108 11.19 -22.06 -4.69
C GLU A 108 10.63 -20.66 -4.90
N SER A 109 9.58 -20.54 -5.73
CA SER A 109 8.91 -19.28 -6.02
C SER A 109 7.45 -19.29 -5.56
N GLU A 110 7.02 -18.21 -4.92
CA GLU A 110 5.65 -18.04 -4.43
C GLU A 110 5.20 -16.59 -4.64
N ILE A 111 4.04 -16.38 -5.24
CA ILE A 111 3.43 -15.03 -5.30
C ILE A 111 2.92 -14.68 -3.90
N VAL A 112 3.58 -13.73 -3.23
CA VAL A 112 3.23 -13.28 -1.87
C VAL A 112 2.39 -12.02 -1.85
N ALA A 113 2.35 -11.28 -2.96
CA ALA A 113 1.49 -10.13 -3.12
C ALA A 113 1.13 -9.90 -4.59
N TYR A 114 -0.13 -9.56 -4.86
CA TYR A 114 -0.59 -9.13 -6.17
C TYR A 114 -1.59 -7.98 -6.02
N ARG A 115 -1.32 -6.87 -6.71
CA ARG A 115 -2.24 -5.74 -6.88
C ARG A 115 -2.52 -5.59 -8.37
N PRO A 116 -3.71 -6.01 -8.83
CA PRO A 116 -4.09 -6.00 -10.24
C PRO A 116 -3.79 -4.67 -10.92
N GLY A 117 -3.15 -4.76 -12.09
CA GLY A 117 -2.75 -3.63 -12.91
C GLY A 117 -1.60 -2.78 -12.35
N LYS A 118 -1.07 -3.09 -11.17
CA LYS A 118 -0.07 -2.25 -10.46
C LYS A 118 1.24 -2.97 -10.24
N ARG A 119 1.20 -4.13 -9.56
CA ARG A 119 2.41 -4.88 -9.21
C ARG A 119 2.11 -6.30 -8.75
N ALA A 120 3.12 -7.17 -8.83
CA ALA A 120 3.17 -8.43 -8.10
C ALA A 120 4.53 -8.58 -7.41
N VAL A 121 4.58 -9.36 -6.33
CA VAL A 121 5.83 -9.72 -5.65
C VAL A 121 5.86 -11.22 -5.49
N LEU A 122 6.92 -11.83 -6.01
CA LEU A 122 7.22 -13.23 -5.77
C LEU A 122 8.34 -13.30 -4.75
N ARG A 123 8.18 -14.18 -3.76
CA ARG A 123 9.22 -14.57 -2.84
C ARG A 123 10.00 -15.72 -3.46
N LEU A 124 11.32 -15.59 -3.43
CA LEU A 124 12.28 -16.54 -3.96
C LEU A 124 13.09 -17.09 -2.80
N ARG A 125 13.09 -18.40 -2.62
CA ARG A 125 13.91 -19.08 -1.60
C ARG A 125 14.89 -20.03 -2.27
N GLY A 126 16.17 -19.74 -2.10
CA GLY A 126 17.27 -20.62 -2.50
C GLY A 126 18.27 -20.79 -1.36
N ASP A 127 19.35 -21.50 -1.63
CA ASP A 127 20.39 -21.82 -0.65
C ASP A 127 21.07 -20.56 -0.08
N ASP A 128 21.21 -19.51 -0.89
CA ASP A 128 21.82 -18.22 -0.53
C ASP A 128 20.86 -17.27 0.24
N GLY A 129 19.67 -17.74 0.60
CA GLY A 129 18.67 -16.97 1.35
C GLY A 129 17.47 -16.49 0.52
N GLU A 130 16.74 -15.54 1.09
CA GLU A 130 15.46 -15.05 0.54
C GLU A 130 15.68 -13.80 -0.31
N ARG A 131 15.09 -13.81 -1.51
CA ARG A 131 15.06 -12.67 -2.45
C ARG A 131 13.62 -12.43 -2.90
N PHE A 132 13.38 -11.28 -3.50
CA PHE A 132 12.05 -10.90 -3.98
C PHE A 132 12.12 -10.48 -5.44
N LEU A 133 11.24 -11.07 -6.25
CA LEU A 133 11.00 -10.65 -7.61
C LEU A 133 9.81 -9.70 -7.63
N LYS A 134 10.08 -8.41 -7.83
CA LYS A 134 9.05 -7.38 -7.89
C LYS A 134 8.70 -7.10 -9.34
N ILE A 135 7.51 -7.54 -9.74
CA ILE A 135 6.96 -7.30 -11.06
C ILE A 135 6.16 -6.00 -11.03
N VAL A 136 6.49 -5.09 -11.94
CA VAL A 136 5.89 -3.77 -12.07
C VAL A 136 5.58 -3.50 -13.53
N THR A 137 4.97 -2.36 -13.83
CA THR A 137 4.83 -1.92 -15.22
C THR A 137 6.21 -1.59 -15.82
N PRO A 138 6.44 -1.82 -17.13
CA PRO A 138 7.75 -1.61 -17.75
C PRO A 138 8.35 -0.21 -17.49
N ASP A 139 7.52 0.83 -17.55
CA ASP A 139 7.87 2.23 -17.31
C ASP A 139 8.30 2.53 -15.86
N ALA A 140 7.92 1.70 -14.89
CA ALA A 140 8.29 1.88 -13.49
C ALA A 140 9.66 1.29 -13.12
N THR A 141 10.16 0.33 -13.89
CA THR A 141 11.36 -0.47 -13.56
C THR A 141 12.59 0.40 -13.27
N GLU A 142 12.94 1.26 -14.24
CA GLU A 142 14.16 2.06 -14.16
C GLU A 142 14.04 3.12 -13.05
N ARG A 143 12.86 3.74 -12.92
CA ARG A 143 12.57 4.71 -11.86
C ARG A 143 12.77 4.10 -10.47
N ILE A 144 12.26 2.90 -10.23
CA ILE A 144 12.39 2.22 -8.92
C ILE A 144 13.85 1.82 -8.66
N ALA A 145 14.58 1.32 -9.66
CA ALA A 145 16.00 0.98 -9.52
C ALA A 145 16.86 2.21 -9.18
N GLN A 146 16.59 3.34 -9.84
CA GLN A 146 17.25 4.62 -9.57
C GLN A 146 16.93 5.13 -8.16
N LEU A 147 15.69 4.98 -7.72
CA LEU A 147 15.26 5.35 -6.37
C LEU A 147 16.00 4.55 -5.30
N HIS A 148 16.05 3.22 -5.41
CA HIS A 148 16.86 2.38 -4.51
C HIS A 148 18.33 2.83 -4.49
N THR A 149 18.91 3.13 -5.65
CA THR A 149 20.30 3.60 -5.74
C THR A 149 20.50 4.94 -5.06
N ALA A 150 19.61 5.91 -5.26
CA ALA A 150 19.70 7.24 -4.67
C ALA A 150 19.55 7.19 -3.14
N LEU A 151 18.59 6.39 -2.65
CA LEU A 151 18.38 6.19 -1.22
C LEU A 151 19.58 5.50 -0.56
N ALA A 152 20.11 4.43 -1.16
CA ALA A 152 21.30 3.74 -0.65
C ALA A 152 22.52 4.68 -0.59
N LYS A 153 22.73 5.53 -1.61
CA LYS A 153 23.82 6.54 -1.62
C LYS A 153 23.70 7.55 -0.49
N ALA A 154 22.47 7.85 -0.05
CA ALA A 154 22.21 8.74 1.07
C ALA A 154 22.35 8.06 2.45
N GLY A 155 22.69 6.77 2.48
CA GLY A 155 22.82 5.97 3.70
C GLY A 155 21.49 5.42 4.23
N VAL A 156 20.41 5.49 3.45
CA VAL A 156 19.14 4.82 3.80
C VAL A 156 19.32 3.31 3.58
N PRO A 157 18.99 2.46 4.58
CA PRO A 157 19.23 1.02 4.51
C PRO A 157 18.18 0.30 3.64
N VAL A 158 18.12 0.61 2.35
CA VAL A 158 17.23 -0.07 1.40
C VAL A 158 17.87 -1.36 0.88
N PRO A 159 17.09 -2.44 0.66
CA PRO A 159 17.65 -3.65 0.07
C PRO A 159 18.24 -3.40 -1.33
N ARG A 160 19.30 -4.14 -1.64
CA ARG A 160 19.98 -4.04 -2.93
C ARG A 160 19.09 -4.57 -4.05
N VAL A 161 19.03 -3.83 -5.16
CA VAL A 161 18.48 -4.33 -6.42
C VAL A 161 19.59 -5.09 -7.14
N ALA A 162 19.55 -6.42 -7.06
CA ALA A 162 20.57 -7.31 -7.61
C ALA A 162 20.49 -7.44 -9.15
N GLY A 163 19.30 -7.28 -9.72
CA GLY A 163 19.07 -7.38 -11.17
C GLY A 163 17.76 -6.71 -11.60
N ARG A 164 17.62 -6.41 -12.89
CA ARG A 164 16.38 -5.88 -13.46
C ARG A 164 16.19 -6.29 -14.92
N ALA A 165 14.94 -6.38 -15.37
CA ALA A 165 14.56 -6.55 -16.77
C ALA A 165 13.62 -5.43 -17.21
N ALA A 166 13.85 -4.90 -18.43
CA ALA A 166 13.14 -3.73 -18.96
C ALA A 166 11.62 -3.94 -19.08
N GLN A 167 11.16 -5.20 -19.20
CA GLN A 167 9.77 -5.60 -19.29
C GLN A 167 9.01 -5.58 -17.95
N GLY A 168 9.53 -4.92 -16.92
CA GLY A 168 8.80 -4.73 -15.66
C GLY A 168 9.19 -5.71 -14.56
N CYS A 169 10.48 -5.83 -14.25
CA CYS A 169 10.95 -6.79 -13.24
C CYS A 169 12.21 -6.32 -12.51
N LEU A 170 12.21 -6.46 -11.19
CA LEU A 170 13.33 -6.14 -10.29
C LEU A 170 13.59 -7.34 -9.39
N LEU A 171 14.84 -7.79 -9.32
CA LEU A 171 15.32 -8.74 -8.31
C LEU A 171 15.90 -7.95 -7.14
N ILE A 172 15.30 -8.09 -5.97
CA ILE A 172 15.61 -7.34 -4.76
C ILE A 172 16.03 -8.32 -3.66
N GLU A 173 17.11 -8.03 -2.94
CA GLU A 173 17.53 -8.83 -1.79
C GLU A 173 16.53 -8.73 -0.62
N GLY A 174 16.55 -9.70 0.28
CA GLY A 174 15.82 -9.63 1.54
C GLY A 174 16.32 -8.48 2.43
N ALA A 175 15.41 -7.85 3.17
CA ALA A 175 15.79 -6.90 4.20
C ALA A 175 16.40 -7.62 5.41
N GLU A 176 17.52 -7.10 5.93
CA GLU A 176 18.21 -7.67 7.08
C GLU A 176 17.59 -7.20 8.40
N GLY A 177 17.42 -8.13 9.35
CA GLY A 177 17.01 -7.84 10.72
C GLY A 177 15.61 -8.35 11.09
N VAL A 178 15.15 -7.93 12.26
CA VAL A 178 13.83 -8.25 12.83
C VAL A 178 12.79 -7.26 12.32
N ALA A 179 11.68 -7.75 11.79
CA ALA A 179 10.59 -6.91 11.30
C ALA A 179 10.02 -6.00 12.42
N GLY A 180 9.71 -4.75 12.07
CA GLY A 180 9.32 -3.69 13.00
C GLY A 180 8.20 -4.04 13.97
N PRO A 181 7.11 -4.73 13.57
CA PRO A 181 6.07 -5.14 14.51
C PRO A 181 6.57 -6.05 15.64
N LYS A 182 7.58 -6.88 15.38
CA LYS A 182 8.24 -7.68 16.42
C LYS A 182 9.27 -6.85 17.20
N ALA A 183 10.02 -5.98 16.54
CA ALA A 183 10.95 -5.08 17.20
C ALA A 183 10.23 -4.16 18.22
N ALA A 184 9.01 -3.72 17.92
CA ALA A 184 8.20 -2.89 18.81
C ALA A 184 7.78 -3.58 20.12
N THR A 185 7.80 -4.91 20.19
CA THR A 185 7.55 -5.65 21.44
C THR A 185 8.83 -5.87 22.26
N GLU A 186 10.00 -5.64 21.68
CA GLU A 186 11.30 -5.94 22.29
C GLU A 186 12.08 -4.66 22.64
N LEU A 187 11.93 -3.60 21.85
CA LEU A 187 12.61 -2.31 22.03
C LEU A 187 11.74 -1.30 22.77
N ALA A 188 12.39 -0.45 23.57
CA ALA A 188 11.73 0.72 24.12
C ALA A 188 11.26 1.66 22.97
N PRO A 189 10.05 2.25 23.04
CA PRO A 189 9.52 3.11 21.98
C PRO A 189 10.45 4.25 21.57
N ASP A 190 11.08 4.94 22.52
CA ASP A 190 12.01 6.04 22.23
C ASP A 190 13.23 5.57 21.44
N VAL A 191 13.78 4.40 21.77
CA VAL A 191 14.94 3.82 21.07
C VAL A 191 14.56 3.47 19.64
N LEU A 192 13.40 2.84 19.46
CA LEU A 192 12.87 2.51 18.13
C LEU A 192 12.67 3.77 17.29
N LEU A 193 12.00 4.80 17.84
CA LEU A 193 11.70 6.04 17.13
C LEU A 193 12.97 6.86 16.82
N GLN A 194 13.99 6.81 17.67
CA GLN A 194 15.29 7.40 17.37
C GLN A 194 15.92 6.76 16.13
N ALA A 195 15.82 5.44 15.97
CA ALA A 195 16.29 4.74 14.77
C ALA A 195 15.48 5.14 13.52
N VAL A 196 14.16 5.35 13.66
CA VAL A 196 13.31 5.86 12.58
C VAL A 196 13.70 7.27 12.16
N ASP A 197 14.06 8.15 13.11
CA ASP A 197 14.53 9.50 12.77
C ASP A 197 15.83 9.49 11.96
N VAL A 198 16.75 8.55 12.23
CA VAL A 198 17.95 8.38 11.41
C VAL A 198 17.59 8.06 9.96
N VAL A 199 16.61 7.17 9.75
CA VAL A 199 16.10 6.85 8.40
C VAL A 199 15.47 8.08 7.74
N ARG A 200 14.63 8.83 8.47
CA ARG A 200 14.00 10.06 7.96
C ARG A 200 15.04 11.10 7.55
N VAL A 201 16.07 11.32 8.37
CA VAL A 201 17.18 12.23 8.02
C VAL A 201 17.96 11.72 6.79
N GLY A 202 18.13 10.41 6.65
CA GLY A 202 18.72 9.81 5.45
C GLY A 202 17.88 10.05 4.19
N LEU A 203 16.54 9.89 4.31
CA LEU A 203 15.60 10.19 3.23
C LEU A 203 15.75 11.65 2.79
N GLU A 204 15.72 12.61 3.71
CA GLU A 204 15.82 14.05 3.39
C GLU A 204 17.11 14.43 2.65
N ARG A 205 18.19 13.65 2.81
CA ARG A 205 19.48 13.87 2.15
C ARG A 205 19.59 13.22 0.78
N ALA A 206 18.63 12.38 0.39
CA ALA A 206 18.68 11.68 -0.87
C ALA A 206 18.42 12.61 -2.06
N GLU A 207 19.21 12.43 -3.12
CA GLU A 207 19.05 13.18 -4.36
C GLU A 207 17.99 12.51 -5.25
N VAL A 208 16.72 12.79 -4.96
CA VAL A 208 15.56 12.32 -5.72
C VAL A 208 14.78 13.52 -6.27
N SER A 209 14.47 13.51 -7.56
CA SER A 209 13.75 14.62 -8.23
C SER A 209 12.25 14.36 -8.44
N GLY A 210 11.83 13.09 -8.40
CA GLY A 210 10.43 12.71 -8.56
C GLY A 210 9.59 13.10 -7.34
N ALA A 211 8.31 13.42 -7.56
CA ALA A 211 7.38 13.65 -6.46
C ALA A 211 7.12 12.34 -5.69
N ALA A 212 6.99 12.46 -4.37
CA ALA A 212 6.48 11.36 -3.54
C ALA A 212 5.04 11.00 -3.95
N ARG A 213 4.56 9.86 -3.44
CA ARG A 213 3.13 9.56 -3.45
C ARG A 213 2.35 10.74 -2.84
N PRO A 214 1.30 11.25 -3.51
CA PRO A 214 0.54 12.38 -2.97
C PRO A 214 -0.04 12.09 -1.58
N ALA A 215 0.12 13.04 -0.66
CA ALA A 215 -0.47 13.03 0.69
C ALA A 215 -1.92 12.52 0.67
N LEU A 216 -2.31 11.72 1.65
CA LEU A 216 -3.73 11.35 1.80
C LEU A 216 -4.62 12.57 2.05
N ALA A 217 -4.08 13.59 2.72
CA ALA A 217 -4.74 14.87 2.94
C ALA A 217 -5.07 15.63 1.63
N SER A 218 -4.33 15.38 0.54
CA SER A 218 -4.66 15.95 -0.79
C SER A 218 -5.93 15.36 -1.39
N ARG A 219 -6.37 14.19 -0.92
CA ARG A 219 -7.58 13.49 -1.36
C ARG A 219 -8.64 13.43 -0.27
N ILE A 220 -8.57 14.32 0.73
CA ILE A 220 -9.47 14.30 1.88
C ILE A 220 -10.95 14.40 1.47
N ASP A 221 -11.25 15.18 0.42
CA ASP A 221 -12.61 15.29 -0.11
C ASP A 221 -13.13 13.95 -0.63
N TRP A 222 -12.28 13.19 -1.33
CA TRP A 222 -12.61 11.87 -1.86
C TRP A 222 -12.84 10.87 -0.72
N TYR A 223 -11.93 10.80 0.25
CA TYR A 223 -12.04 9.87 1.38
C TYR A 223 -13.30 10.13 2.19
N ALA A 224 -13.57 11.39 2.52
CA ALA A 224 -14.72 11.76 3.33
C ALA A 224 -16.04 11.49 2.59
N ALA A 225 -16.12 11.83 1.30
CA ALA A 225 -17.31 11.55 0.49
C ALA A 225 -17.59 10.05 0.38
N ARG A 226 -16.54 9.24 0.18
CA ARG A 226 -16.67 7.78 0.08
C ARG A 226 -17.06 7.15 1.42
N LEU A 227 -16.54 7.65 2.52
CA LEU A 227 -16.93 7.20 3.87
C LEU A 227 -18.39 7.56 4.16
N ALA A 228 -18.80 8.79 3.88
CA ALA A 228 -20.19 9.23 4.05
C ALA A 228 -21.18 8.40 3.21
N ALA A 229 -20.79 8.04 1.98
CA ALA A 229 -21.60 7.17 1.13
C ALA A 229 -21.66 5.72 1.63
N ALA A 230 -20.55 5.19 2.15
CA ALA A 230 -20.47 3.82 2.66
C ALA A 230 -21.14 3.67 4.04
N SER A 231 -21.15 4.73 4.85
CA SER A 231 -21.76 4.74 6.19
C SER A 231 -22.44 6.09 6.47
N PRO A 232 -23.73 6.24 6.13
CA PRO A 232 -24.49 7.46 6.39
C PRO A 232 -24.47 7.90 7.86
N ALA A 233 -24.41 6.95 8.79
CA ALA A 233 -24.32 7.22 10.23
C ALA A 233 -23.03 7.97 10.63
N ARG A 234 -21.94 7.81 9.86
CA ARG A 234 -20.63 8.44 10.11
C ARG A 234 -20.37 9.64 9.19
N ALA A 235 -21.33 10.02 8.36
CA ALA A 235 -21.18 11.10 7.38
C ALA A 235 -20.86 12.45 8.05
N GLY A 236 -21.52 12.77 9.17
CA GLY A 236 -21.31 14.01 9.90
C GLY A 236 -19.87 14.18 10.39
N VAL A 237 -19.36 13.19 11.13
CA VAL A 237 -17.98 13.22 11.65
C VAL A 237 -16.95 13.23 10.51
N ALA A 238 -17.15 12.44 9.44
CA ALA A 238 -16.25 12.43 8.30
C ALA A 238 -16.17 13.79 7.59
N MET A 239 -17.31 14.47 7.41
CA MET A 239 -17.34 15.83 6.84
C MET A 239 -16.71 16.86 7.77
N ALA A 240 -16.89 16.73 9.08
CA ALA A 240 -16.27 17.61 10.06
C ALA A 240 -14.74 17.44 10.11
N VAL A 241 -14.24 16.20 10.07
CA VAL A 241 -12.82 15.89 9.96
C VAL A 241 -12.24 16.51 8.69
N ARG A 242 -12.90 16.29 7.53
CA ARG A 242 -12.51 16.90 6.25
C ARG A 242 -12.38 18.43 6.36
N ALA A 243 -13.37 19.12 6.93
CA ALA A 243 -13.30 20.56 7.12
C ALA A 243 -12.16 20.97 8.07
N GLY A 244 -11.92 20.19 9.12
CA GLY A 244 -10.82 20.38 10.06
C GLY A 244 -9.43 20.22 9.41
N VAL A 245 -9.28 19.26 8.49
CA VAL A 245 -8.06 19.04 7.69
C VAL A 245 -7.82 20.22 6.75
N HIS A 246 -8.82 20.63 5.97
CA HIS A 246 -8.71 21.79 5.07
C HIS A 246 -8.30 23.07 5.79
N ARG A 247 -8.84 23.30 6.99
CA ARG A 247 -8.52 24.50 7.79
C ARG A 247 -7.06 24.53 8.29
N ARG A 248 -6.48 23.36 8.56
CA ARG A 248 -5.20 23.24 9.27
C ARG A 248 -4.02 22.85 8.39
N ARG A 249 -4.28 22.16 7.28
CA ARG A 249 -3.25 21.84 6.28
C ARG A 249 -2.65 23.14 5.73
N ARG A 250 -1.35 23.12 5.49
CA ARG A 250 -0.60 24.21 4.86
C ARG A 250 -0.01 23.73 3.55
N ASP A 251 0.33 24.68 2.69
CA ASP A 251 1.13 24.41 1.51
C ASP A 251 2.59 24.21 1.92
N VAL A 252 3.24 23.24 1.27
CA VAL A 252 4.64 22.88 1.54
C VAL A 252 5.53 23.91 0.87
N THR A 253 6.37 24.58 1.67
CA THR A 253 7.27 25.64 1.17
C THR A 253 8.72 25.17 1.00
N LEU A 254 9.12 24.13 1.74
CA LEU A 254 10.44 23.51 1.68
C LEU A 254 10.25 21.99 1.64
N PRO A 255 9.93 21.43 0.46
CA PRO A 255 9.73 20.00 0.35
C PRO A 255 11.07 19.26 0.48
N VAL A 256 11.02 18.08 1.08
CA VAL A 256 12.17 17.19 1.27
C VAL A 256 11.85 15.83 0.68
N VAL A 257 12.85 14.98 0.51
CA VAL A 257 12.58 13.59 0.14
C VAL A 257 12.01 12.84 1.35
N VAL A 258 10.85 12.22 1.14
CA VAL A 258 10.10 11.42 2.11
C VAL A 258 9.82 10.04 1.54
N HIS A 259 9.48 9.08 2.40
CA HIS A 259 9.04 7.76 1.97
C HIS A 259 7.65 7.81 1.32
N GLY A 260 6.75 8.66 1.82
CA GLY A 260 5.40 8.88 1.27
C GLY A 260 4.35 7.84 1.69
N ASP A 261 4.72 6.86 2.53
CA ASP A 261 3.83 5.90 3.19
C ASP A 261 4.57 5.16 4.33
N LEU A 262 5.46 5.85 5.06
CA LEU A 262 6.33 5.24 6.06
C LEU A 262 5.50 4.58 7.18
N HIS A 263 5.74 3.29 7.44
CA HIS A 263 5.14 2.62 8.60
C HIS A 263 6.00 1.48 9.15
N LEU A 264 5.74 1.11 10.40
CA LEU A 264 6.52 0.12 11.16
C LEU A 264 6.72 -1.21 10.41
N GLY A 265 5.70 -1.68 9.68
CA GLY A 265 5.77 -2.91 8.88
C GLY A 265 6.80 -2.91 7.72
N GLN A 266 7.39 -1.76 7.38
CA GLN A 266 8.42 -1.64 6.33
C GLN A 266 9.85 -1.58 6.88
N LEU A 267 9.99 -1.54 8.21
CA LEU A 267 11.28 -1.36 8.88
C LEU A 267 11.77 -2.70 9.43
N PHE A 268 13.08 -2.93 9.32
CA PHE A 268 13.77 -4.09 9.87
C PHE A 268 14.92 -3.60 10.75
N PHE A 269 15.09 -4.24 11.90
CA PHE A 269 15.98 -3.79 12.95
C PHE A 269 17.04 -4.84 13.30
N THR A 270 18.28 -4.40 13.48
CA THR A 270 19.33 -5.19 14.11
C THR A 270 19.81 -4.44 15.34
N GLY A 271 19.46 -4.95 16.53
CA GLY A 271 19.64 -4.19 17.76
C GLY A 271 18.76 -2.94 17.77
N ASP A 272 19.37 -1.78 17.99
CA ASP A 272 18.72 -0.46 18.05
C ASP A 272 18.78 0.34 16.74
N ALA A 273 19.26 -0.27 15.64
CA ALA A 273 19.39 0.37 14.35
C ALA A 273 18.40 -0.21 13.33
N VAL A 274 17.84 0.65 12.47
CA VAL A 274 17.14 0.20 11.26
C VAL A 274 18.19 -0.27 10.25
N THR A 275 18.12 -1.54 9.86
CA THR A 275 19.00 -2.19 8.88
C THR A 275 18.28 -2.56 7.59
N GLY A 276 16.96 -2.36 7.52
CA GLY A 276 16.17 -2.54 6.31
C GLY A 276 14.99 -1.58 6.25
N LEU A 277 14.81 -0.92 5.10
CA LEU A 277 13.63 -0.16 4.72
C LEU A 277 13.12 -0.67 3.37
N ILE A 278 11.93 -1.28 3.38
CA ILE A 278 11.30 -1.84 2.18
C ILE A 278 10.15 -0.97 1.67
N ASP A 279 9.66 -1.29 0.47
CA ASP A 279 8.52 -0.63 -0.18
C ASP A 279 8.69 0.87 -0.46
N VAL A 280 9.90 1.27 -0.84
CA VAL A 280 10.28 2.67 -1.13
C VAL A 280 9.75 3.22 -2.45
N ASP A 281 8.87 2.52 -3.18
CA ASP A 281 8.39 2.95 -4.51
C ASP A 281 7.65 4.29 -4.49
N THR A 282 7.12 4.64 -3.32
CA THR A 282 6.36 5.86 -3.04
C THR A 282 7.23 7.04 -2.66
N ALA A 283 8.54 6.83 -2.49
CA ALA A 283 9.45 7.85 -2.03
C ALA A 283 9.73 8.90 -3.10
N GLY A 284 9.94 10.14 -2.64
CA GLY A 284 10.19 11.29 -3.51
C GLY A 284 10.05 12.61 -2.76
N VAL A 285 10.08 13.70 -3.49
CA VAL A 285 9.95 15.06 -2.97
C VAL A 285 8.51 15.29 -2.50
N GLY A 286 8.34 15.61 -1.22
CA GLY A 286 7.05 15.76 -0.57
C GLY A 286 7.13 16.58 0.72
N ASP A 287 6.09 16.43 1.55
CA ASP A 287 5.94 17.13 2.82
C ASP A 287 6.65 16.36 3.94
N ARG A 288 7.57 17.00 4.68
CA ARG A 288 8.31 16.37 5.79
C ARG A 288 7.38 15.69 6.81
N ASP A 289 6.21 16.27 7.05
CA ASP A 289 5.27 15.78 8.06
C ASP A 289 4.47 14.56 7.57
N GLU A 290 4.53 14.20 6.27
CA GLU A 290 3.82 13.03 5.73
C GLU A 290 4.30 11.72 6.34
N ASP A 291 5.60 11.51 6.47
CA ASP A 291 6.14 10.26 7.01
C ASP A 291 5.79 10.09 8.49
N SER A 292 5.80 11.17 9.28
CA SER A 292 5.34 11.15 10.67
C SER A 292 3.87 10.80 10.77
N ALA A 293 3.03 11.45 9.94
CA ALA A 293 1.60 11.23 9.92
C ALA A 293 1.23 9.82 9.46
N ALA A 294 1.92 9.30 8.44
CA ALA A 294 1.76 7.94 7.97
C ALA A 294 2.13 6.94 9.06
N PHE A 295 3.29 7.11 9.71
CA PHE A 295 3.75 6.20 10.74
C PHE A 295 2.74 6.11 11.89
N ILE A 296 2.28 7.26 12.41
CA ILE A 296 1.31 7.31 13.51
C ILE A 296 -0.02 6.68 13.09
N GLY A 297 -0.56 7.06 11.91
CA GLY A 297 -1.83 6.52 11.40
C GLY A 297 -1.80 4.99 11.23
N HIS A 298 -0.70 4.46 10.69
CA HIS A 298 -0.51 3.01 10.56
C HIS A 298 -0.27 2.32 11.89
N ALA A 299 0.47 2.92 12.82
CA ALA A 299 0.71 2.36 14.16
C ALA A 299 -0.60 2.23 14.95
N ARG A 300 -1.44 3.28 14.96
CA ARG A 300 -2.80 3.23 15.54
C ARG A 300 -3.66 2.14 14.90
N THR A 301 -3.68 2.09 13.57
CA THR A 301 -4.43 1.06 12.83
C THR A 301 -3.95 -0.35 13.15
N SER A 302 -2.63 -0.54 13.23
CA SER A 302 -2.01 -1.83 13.53
C SER A 302 -2.26 -2.27 14.96
N ALA A 303 -2.29 -1.34 15.92
CA ALA A 303 -2.65 -1.63 17.30
C ALA A 303 -4.08 -2.19 17.41
N LEU A 304 -5.05 -1.51 16.78
CA LEU A 304 -6.46 -1.94 16.74
C LEU A 304 -6.64 -3.30 16.03
N LEU A 305 -5.94 -3.51 14.92
CA LEU A 305 -5.93 -4.80 14.21
C LEU A 305 -5.34 -5.94 15.06
N THR A 306 -4.27 -5.64 15.79
CA THR A 306 -3.57 -6.61 16.64
C THR A 306 -4.41 -6.97 17.87
N GLU A 307 -5.12 -5.99 18.44
CA GLU A 307 -6.10 -6.18 19.51
C GLU A 307 -7.25 -7.08 19.06
N ALA A 308 -7.86 -6.78 17.90
CA ALA A 308 -8.93 -7.60 17.33
C ALA A 308 -8.50 -9.04 17.02
N ALA A 309 -7.20 -9.27 16.78
CA ALA A 309 -6.61 -10.60 16.59
C ALA A 309 -6.25 -11.32 17.91
N GLY A 310 -6.62 -10.75 19.08
CA GLY A 310 -6.37 -11.37 20.39
C GLY A 310 -4.92 -11.29 20.89
N ARG A 311 -4.08 -10.44 20.29
CA ARG A 311 -2.65 -10.30 20.63
C ARG A 311 -2.42 -9.08 21.52
N SER A 312 -2.98 -9.10 22.73
CA SER A 312 -3.07 -7.92 23.61
C SER A 312 -1.72 -7.26 23.94
N GLU A 313 -0.67 -8.04 24.24
CA GLU A 313 0.66 -7.48 24.56
C GLU A 313 1.24 -6.69 23.39
N ALA A 314 1.20 -7.25 22.18
CA ALA A 314 1.66 -6.57 20.97
C ALA A 314 0.78 -5.35 20.64
N ALA A 315 -0.52 -5.41 20.90
CA ALA A 315 -1.42 -4.27 20.70
C ALA A 315 -1.08 -3.12 21.65
N VAL A 316 -0.80 -3.41 22.93
CA VAL A 316 -0.36 -2.42 23.92
C VAL A 316 0.96 -1.78 23.49
N ALA A 317 1.94 -2.58 23.05
CA ALA A 317 3.21 -2.05 22.56
C ALA A 317 3.04 -1.08 21.38
N LEU A 318 2.15 -1.40 20.43
CA LEU A 318 1.84 -0.53 19.29
C LEU A 318 1.06 0.73 19.70
N HIS A 319 0.16 0.64 20.68
CA HIS A 319 -0.53 1.81 21.22
C HIS A 319 0.45 2.79 21.88
N VAL A 320 1.32 2.28 22.76
CA VAL A 320 2.36 3.09 23.41
C VAL A 320 3.30 3.69 22.38
N LEU A 321 3.73 2.91 21.38
CA LEU A 321 4.58 3.42 20.30
C LEU A 321 3.91 4.57 19.54
N ALA A 322 2.62 4.47 19.24
CA ALA A 322 1.88 5.53 18.56
C ALA A 322 1.69 6.78 19.44
N ASP A 323 1.57 6.64 20.76
CA ASP A 323 1.53 7.76 21.72
C ASP A 323 2.87 8.50 21.75
N VAL A 324 3.97 7.77 21.96
CA VAL A 324 5.32 8.35 21.99
C VAL A 324 5.68 8.98 20.63
N ALA A 325 5.30 8.36 19.51
CA ALA A 325 5.48 8.94 18.18
C ALA A 325 4.66 10.23 17.99
N SER A 326 3.45 10.29 18.55
CA SER A 326 2.61 11.48 18.52
C SER A 326 3.23 12.64 19.30
N ASP A 327 3.72 12.37 20.51
CA ASP A 327 4.40 13.36 21.36
C ASP A 327 5.71 13.85 20.72
N ARG A 328 6.39 12.97 19.97
CA ARG A 328 7.66 13.25 19.31
C ARG A 328 7.53 14.06 18.02
N TRP A 329 6.47 13.86 17.23
CA TRP A 329 6.40 14.37 15.86
C TRP A 329 5.17 15.25 15.54
N LEU A 330 4.14 15.30 16.39
CA LEU A 330 2.95 16.13 16.13
C LEU A 330 3.10 17.57 16.64
N ASP A 331 4.05 18.29 16.05
CA ASP A 331 4.50 19.61 16.52
C ASP A 331 3.52 20.77 16.21
N GLY A 332 2.50 20.56 15.38
CA GLY A 332 1.63 21.65 14.94
C GLY A 332 0.27 21.25 14.38
N PRO A 333 -0.56 22.23 13.97
CA PRO A 333 -1.86 21.95 13.34
C PRO A 333 -1.74 21.18 12.03
N HIS A 334 -0.64 21.37 11.28
CA HIS A 334 -0.44 20.76 9.98
C HIS A 334 -0.19 19.25 10.06
N SER A 335 0.81 18.79 10.82
CA SER A 335 1.08 17.37 11.05
C SER A 335 -0.10 16.62 11.66
N ARG A 336 -0.85 17.26 12.58
CA ARG A 336 -2.12 16.72 13.12
C ARG A 336 -3.19 16.56 12.03
N ALA A 337 -3.30 17.50 11.10
CA ALA A 337 -4.24 17.40 9.98
C ALA A 337 -3.86 16.28 8.99
N LEU A 338 -2.57 16.09 8.72
CA LEU A 338 -2.11 14.97 7.91
C LEU A 338 -2.43 13.63 8.58
N THR A 339 -2.18 13.52 9.89
CA THR A 339 -2.47 12.30 10.68
C THR A 339 -3.98 12.00 10.70
N ALA A 340 -4.82 13.03 10.88
CA ALA A 340 -6.28 12.88 10.79
C ALA A 340 -6.74 12.38 9.41
N ALA A 341 -6.08 12.79 8.33
CA ALA A 341 -6.37 12.28 6.99
C ALA A 341 -6.01 10.79 6.84
N HIS A 342 -4.90 10.33 7.43
CA HIS A 342 -4.57 8.91 7.50
C HIS A 342 -5.62 8.11 8.26
N LEU A 343 -6.02 8.57 9.45
CA LEU A 343 -7.04 7.91 10.25
C LEU A 343 -8.41 7.85 9.55
N LEU A 344 -8.83 8.93 8.87
CA LEU A 344 -10.05 8.91 8.05
C LEU A 344 -9.97 7.88 6.91
N ALA A 345 -8.82 7.78 6.23
CA ALA A 345 -8.62 6.81 5.16
C ALA A 345 -8.66 5.36 5.69
N HIS A 346 -8.06 5.09 6.85
CA HIS A 346 -8.13 3.78 7.51
C HIS A 346 -9.55 3.48 8.02
N ALA A 347 -10.29 4.48 8.53
CA ALA A 347 -11.68 4.33 8.95
C ALA A 347 -12.58 3.93 7.77
N LEU A 348 -12.38 4.52 6.59
CA LEU A 348 -13.09 4.10 5.37
C LEU A 348 -12.82 2.62 5.07
N SER A 349 -11.57 2.16 5.17
CA SER A 349 -11.23 0.76 4.96
C SER A 349 -11.88 -0.15 6.01
N ALA A 350 -11.93 0.30 7.28
CA ALA A 350 -12.60 -0.43 8.35
C ALA A 350 -14.11 -0.56 8.10
N VAL A 351 -14.79 0.50 7.65
CA VAL A 351 -16.20 0.48 7.24
C VAL A 351 -16.43 -0.54 6.12
N GLN A 352 -15.59 -0.54 5.10
CA GLN A 352 -15.70 -1.48 3.97
C GLN A 352 -15.50 -2.94 4.38
N GLN A 353 -14.79 -3.19 5.48
CA GLN A 353 -14.59 -4.51 6.08
C GLN A 353 -15.65 -4.86 7.13
N GLY A 354 -16.64 -4.00 7.39
CA GLY A 354 -17.65 -4.21 8.44
C GLY A 354 -17.11 -4.07 9.88
N ALA A 355 -15.92 -3.50 10.06
CA ALA A 355 -15.27 -3.32 11.36
C ALA A 355 -15.67 -1.97 11.99
N GLU A 356 -16.93 -1.88 12.44
CA GLU A 356 -17.56 -0.65 12.94
C GLU A 356 -16.81 0.01 14.10
N ASP A 357 -16.53 -0.73 15.17
CA ASP A 357 -15.84 -0.20 16.37
C ASP A 357 -14.47 0.38 16.04
N ARG A 358 -13.74 -0.27 15.12
CA ARG A 358 -12.43 0.21 14.66
C ARG A 358 -12.58 1.50 13.85
N ALA A 359 -13.59 1.59 13.00
CA ALA A 359 -13.87 2.82 12.25
C ALA A 359 -14.20 3.97 13.19
N ASP A 360 -15.01 3.73 14.23
CA ASP A 360 -15.41 4.75 15.21
C ASP A 360 -14.21 5.26 16.02
N ARG A 361 -13.36 4.36 16.55
CA ARG A 361 -12.13 4.76 17.26
C ARG A 361 -11.19 5.61 16.40
N MET A 362 -11.02 5.26 15.13
CA MET A 362 -10.21 6.04 14.19
C MET A 362 -10.81 7.41 13.89
N LEU A 363 -12.14 7.50 13.73
CA LEU A 363 -12.84 8.75 13.46
C LEU A 363 -12.83 9.69 14.67
N ASP A 364 -12.99 9.16 15.88
CA ASP A 364 -12.92 9.95 17.12
C ASP A 364 -11.52 10.53 17.32
N GLU A 365 -10.46 9.75 17.10
CA GLU A 365 -9.09 10.25 17.16
C GLU A 365 -8.81 11.27 16.04
N ALA A 366 -9.26 11.01 14.81
CA ALA A 366 -9.15 11.97 13.70
C ALA A 366 -9.85 13.30 14.02
N ALA A 367 -11.05 13.25 14.61
CA ALA A 367 -11.82 14.42 15.02
C ALA A 367 -11.09 15.22 16.11
N SER A 368 -10.55 14.52 17.12
CA SER A 368 -9.76 15.12 18.20
C SER A 368 -8.54 15.89 17.65
N LEU A 369 -7.77 15.28 16.75
CA LEU A 369 -6.58 15.90 16.13
C LEU A 369 -6.91 17.20 15.37
N VAL A 370 -8.13 17.32 14.84
CA VAL A 370 -8.62 18.53 14.17
C VAL A 370 -9.63 19.32 15.01
N GLY A 371 -9.64 19.14 16.33
CA GLY A 371 -10.44 19.93 17.27
C GLY A 371 -11.92 19.97 16.91
N VAL A 372 -12.46 18.84 16.47
CA VAL A 372 -13.88 18.56 16.30
C VAL A 372 -14.28 17.67 17.47
N ALA A 373 -15.44 17.93 18.08
CA ALA A 373 -15.93 17.09 19.18
C ALA A 373 -16.08 15.62 18.69
N PRO A 374 -15.54 14.63 19.42
CA PRO A 374 -15.70 13.23 19.08
C PRO A 374 -17.17 12.81 19.18
N THR A 375 -17.53 11.66 18.61
CA THR A 375 -18.92 11.22 18.38
C THR A 375 -19.71 10.87 19.65
N ALA A 376 -19.17 11.15 20.84
CA ALA A 376 -19.78 10.88 22.13
C ALA A 376 -20.69 12.02 22.62
N GLU A 377 -21.80 12.22 21.90
CA GLU A 377 -23.10 12.53 22.50
C GLU A 377 -24.13 11.56 21.89
N ARG A 378 -24.04 10.29 22.26
CA ARG A 378 -25.23 9.43 22.25
C ARG A 378 -25.94 9.66 23.58
N ALA A 379 -26.99 10.46 23.48
CA ALA A 379 -27.93 10.72 24.56
C ALA A 379 -28.51 9.41 25.15
N GLY A 380 -28.70 9.45 26.47
CA GLY A 380 -29.79 8.87 27.26
C GLY A 380 -30.45 7.57 26.80
#